data_AF-A0A3C1TIN1-F1
#
_entry.id   AF-A0A3C1TIN1-F1
#
_cell.length_a   1.000
_cell.length_b   1.000
_cell.length_c   1.000
_cell.angle_alpha   90.00
_cell.angle_beta   90.00
_cell.angle_gamma   90.00
#
_symmetry.space_group_name_H-M   'P 1'
#
loop_
_entity.id
_entity.type
_entity.pdbx_description
1 polymer ?
#
loop_
_entity_poly.entity_id
_entity_poly.type
_entity_poly.pdbx_seq_one_letter_code
_entity_poly.pdbx_strand_id
1 'polypeptide(L)'
;MTKDNDLAKLEQFLNFHTHNSSELPAERSILNILGQDMAAYGFDPDRWVSVGIHPWYVDVETWQTQLVELEGRVAQAEVKMIGECGLDRLIPLSLEIQLKVFEAQVQVAERAQKPVVVHCVRAFNELLQWHKNRRTQVPLIIHGFNTQPQIARQLLQKGFYLSLEFSRSNAVPNDK
;
A
#
# COMPACT_ATOMS: atom_id res chain seq x y z
N MET A 1 -33.91 -24.13 4.20
CA MET A 1 -34.46 -22.79 4.48
C MET A 1 -33.71 -22.26 5.70
N THR A 2 -32.83 -21.26 5.67
CA THR A 2 -32.26 -20.36 4.66
C THR A 2 -30.92 -19.93 5.26
N LYS A 3 -29.81 -20.21 4.58
CA LYS A 3 -28.45 -19.74 4.94
C LYS A 3 -28.09 -18.61 3.99
N ASP A 4 -28.72 -17.44 4.13
CA ASP A 4 -28.53 -16.32 3.19
C ASP A 4 -28.61 -14.96 3.88
N ASN A 5 -27.97 -14.74 5.04
CA ASN A 5 -28.05 -13.40 5.66
C ASN A 5 -26.80 -12.85 6.36
N ASP A 6 -25.62 -13.44 6.14
CA ASP A 6 -24.36 -12.87 6.68
C ASP A 6 -23.55 -12.04 5.66
N LEU A 7 -24.03 -11.91 4.42
CA LEU A 7 -23.35 -11.10 3.38
C LEU A 7 -23.70 -9.60 3.45
N ALA A 8 -24.73 -9.21 4.22
CA ALA A 8 -25.18 -7.81 4.33
C ALA A 8 -24.30 -6.91 5.23
N LYS A 9 -23.13 -7.39 5.70
CA LYS A 9 -22.20 -6.62 6.56
C LYS A 9 -20.89 -6.21 5.86
N LEU A 10 -20.77 -6.43 4.55
CA LEU A 10 -19.60 -6.05 3.76
C LEU A 10 -19.97 -4.92 2.78
N GLU A 11 -20.15 -3.70 3.28
CA GLU A 11 -20.46 -2.54 2.43
C GLU A 11 -19.43 -1.40 2.58
N GLN A 12 -18.14 -1.71 2.68
CA GLN A 12 -17.07 -0.74 2.42
C GLN A 12 -15.91 -1.41 1.71
N PHE A 13 -15.68 -1.04 0.46
CA PHE A 13 -14.50 -1.43 -0.30
C PHE A 13 -13.50 -0.26 -0.26
N LEU A 14 -12.28 -0.52 0.23
CA LEU A 14 -11.19 0.45 0.16
C LEU A 14 -10.53 0.34 -1.21
N ASN A 15 -10.59 1.40 -2.01
CA ASN A 15 -9.85 1.47 -3.27
C ASN A 15 -8.51 2.18 -3.03
N PHE A 16 -7.42 1.47 -3.28
CA PHE A 16 -6.04 1.95 -3.09
C PHE A 16 -5.40 2.52 -4.37
N HIS A 17 -6.16 2.62 -5.48
CA HIS A 17 -5.62 2.75 -6.85
C HIS A 17 -6.04 4.02 -7.61
N THR A 18 -6.54 5.08 -6.94
CA THR A 18 -7.03 6.25 -7.67
C THR A 18 -6.35 7.56 -7.26
N HIS A 19 -5.99 8.36 -8.26
CA HIS A 19 -5.60 9.77 -8.13
C HIS A 19 -6.79 10.74 -8.24
N ASN A 20 -8.00 10.20 -8.44
CA ASN A 20 -9.27 10.94 -8.51
C ASN A 20 -10.26 10.36 -7.48
N SER A 21 -11.07 11.23 -6.87
CA SER A 21 -12.20 10.82 -6.03
C SER A 21 -13.19 9.97 -6.83
N SER A 22 -13.51 8.78 -6.34
CA SER A 22 -14.59 7.97 -6.93
C SER A 22 -15.94 8.67 -6.76
N GLU A 23 -16.77 8.63 -7.80
CA GLU A 23 -18.18 9.08 -7.77
C GLU A 23 -19.14 8.00 -7.21
N LEU A 24 -18.62 6.84 -6.79
CA LEU A 24 -19.42 5.76 -6.20
C LEU A 24 -19.62 5.98 -4.69
N PRO A 25 -20.88 6.02 -4.19
CA PRO A 25 -21.18 6.34 -2.78
C PRO A 25 -20.54 5.42 -1.72
N ALA A 26 -20.10 4.22 -2.11
CA ALA A 26 -19.56 3.19 -1.22
C ALA A 26 -18.03 3.02 -1.33
N GLU A 27 -17.36 3.84 -2.13
CA GLU A 27 -15.92 3.72 -2.41
C GLU A 27 -15.17 4.91 -1.79
N ARG A 28 -14.32 4.63 -0.79
CA ARG A 28 -13.35 5.62 -0.30
C ARG A 28 -11.99 5.30 -0.89
N SER A 29 -11.57 6.17 -1.80
CA SER A 29 -10.23 6.15 -2.37
C SER A 29 -9.22 6.62 -1.34
N ILE A 30 -8.09 5.92 -1.25
CA ILE A 30 -6.95 6.38 -0.46
C ILE A 30 -5.86 6.86 -1.41
N LEU A 31 -5.59 8.16 -1.40
CA LEU A 31 -4.57 8.77 -2.24
C LEU A 31 -3.17 8.49 -1.67
N ASN A 32 -2.29 7.94 -2.50
CA ASN A 32 -0.88 7.76 -2.15
C ASN A 32 -0.12 9.08 -2.34
N ILE A 33 0.30 9.69 -1.24
CA ILE A 33 1.18 10.86 -1.25
C ILE A 33 2.61 10.37 -1.07
N LEU A 34 3.42 10.60 -2.09
CA LEU A 34 4.79 10.11 -2.15
C LEU A 34 5.74 11.13 -1.52
N GLY A 35 6.86 10.66 -0.97
CA GLY A 35 7.79 11.43 -0.14
C GLY A 35 8.08 12.87 -0.59
N GLN A 36 8.29 13.07 -1.89
CA GLN A 36 8.58 14.38 -2.49
C GLN A 36 7.45 15.41 -2.35
N ASP A 37 6.20 14.95 -2.31
CA ASP A 37 5.00 15.78 -2.27
C ASP A 37 4.44 15.91 -0.85
N MET A 38 4.96 15.13 0.11
CA MET A 38 4.49 15.11 1.49
C MET A 38 4.51 16.51 2.10
N ALA A 39 5.63 17.23 1.96
CA ALA A 39 5.80 18.56 2.54
C ALA A 39 4.72 19.57 2.07
N ALA A 40 4.35 19.51 0.79
CA ALA A 40 3.42 20.43 0.15
C ALA A 40 1.95 20.01 0.27
N TYR A 41 1.67 18.75 0.65
CA TYR A 41 0.30 18.26 0.74
C TYR A 41 -0.45 18.86 1.93
N GLY A 42 -1.53 19.60 1.61
CA GLY A 42 -2.52 20.06 2.58
C GLY A 42 -3.57 18.97 2.83
N PHE A 43 -3.95 18.78 4.09
CA PHE A 43 -4.96 17.79 4.47
C PHE A 43 -6.37 18.35 4.26
N ASP A 44 -7.23 17.52 3.66
CA ASP A 44 -8.65 17.75 3.46
C ASP A 44 -9.42 16.72 4.32
N PRO A 45 -10.22 17.14 5.31
CA PRO A 45 -10.94 16.23 6.21
C PRO A 45 -11.81 15.18 5.49
N ASP A 46 -12.27 15.50 4.27
CA ASP A 46 -13.10 14.61 3.46
C ASP A 46 -12.30 13.58 2.64
N ARG A 47 -10.96 13.61 2.71
CA ARG A 47 -10.06 12.74 1.94
C ARG A 47 -9.19 11.88 2.83
N TRP A 48 -9.20 10.58 2.57
CA TRP A 48 -8.28 9.66 3.23
C TRP A 48 -7.02 9.50 2.39
N VAL A 49 -5.88 9.48 3.06
CA VAL A 49 -4.58 9.41 2.40
C VAL A 49 -3.70 8.33 3.02
N SER A 50 -2.81 7.80 2.18
CA SER A 50 -1.67 7.02 2.59
C SER A 50 -0.44 7.88 2.34
N VAL A 51 0.48 7.92 3.30
CA VAL A 51 1.72 8.68 3.19
C VAL A 51 2.91 7.73 3.33
N GLY A 52 3.89 7.87 2.45
CA GLY A 52 5.07 7.01 2.48
C GLY A 52 6.17 7.44 1.52
N ILE A 53 7.32 6.84 1.70
CA ILE A 53 8.49 6.97 0.84
C ILE A 53 8.49 5.78 -0.12
N HIS A 54 8.08 6.04 -1.36
CA HIS A 54 8.11 5.05 -2.43
C HIS A 54 9.55 4.65 -2.75
N PRO A 55 9.86 3.38 -3.08
CA PRO A 55 11.22 2.96 -3.42
C PRO A 55 11.87 3.79 -4.54
N TRP A 56 11.07 4.36 -5.45
CA TRP A 56 11.55 5.22 -6.54
C TRP A 56 12.12 6.56 -6.07
N TYR A 57 11.72 7.03 -4.89
CA TYR A 57 12.07 8.35 -4.35
C TYR A 57 12.93 8.26 -3.11
N VAL A 58 13.46 7.08 -2.80
CA VAL A 58 14.44 6.89 -1.74
C VAL A 58 15.77 7.46 -2.21
N ASP A 59 16.23 8.47 -1.49
CA ASP A 59 17.58 9.00 -1.58
C ASP A 59 18.38 8.55 -0.35
N VAL A 60 19.56 7.95 -0.59
CA VAL A 60 20.42 7.36 0.44
C VAL A 60 20.87 8.37 1.48
N GLU A 61 21.00 9.65 1.09
CA GLU A 61 21.49 10.72 1.96
C GLU A 61 20.36 11.36 2.77
N THR A 62 19.11 11.31 2.29
CA THR A 62 18.02 12.12 2.83
C THR A 62 16.80 11.34 3.31
N TRP A 63 16.73 10.02 3.11
CA TRP A 63 15.55 9.23 3.50
C TRP A 63 15.22 9.29 5.00
N GLN A 64 16.22 9.50 5.87
CA GLN A 64 15.99 9.68 7.31
C GLN A 64 15.23 10.98 7.60
N THR A 65 15.53 12.06 6.87
CA THR A 65 14.80 13.33 6.98
C THR A 65 13.36 13.16 6.50
N GLN A 66 13.17 12.48 5.36
CA GLN A 66 11.83 12.13 4.86
C GLN A 66 11.04 11.26 5.87
N LEU A 67 11.73 10.37 6.60
CA LEU A 67 11.10 9.54 7.64
C LEU A 67 10.61 10.39 8.82
N VAL A 68 11.39 11.38 9.25
CA VAL A 68 10.97 12.31 10.32
C VAL A 68 9.74 13.11 9.87
N GLU A 69 9.69 13.54 8.62
CA GLU A 69 8.51 14.23 8.06
C GLU A 69 7.28 13.31 8.03
N LEU A 70 7.46 12.05 7.64
CA LEU A 70 6.41 11.04 7.66
C LEU A 70 5.86 10.83 9.08
N GLU A 71 6.73 10.73 10.09
CA GLU A 71 6.35 10.63 11.50
C GLU A 71 5.56 11.85 11.98
N GLY A 72 5.94 13.06 11.57
CA GLY A 72 5.20 14.28 11.90
C GLY A 72 3.78 14.31 11.32
N ARG A 73 3.56 13.60 10.21
CA ARG A 73 2.26 13.54 9.50
C ARG A 73 1.41 12.35 9.91
N VAL A 74 2.00 11.30 10.47
CA VAL A 74 1.24 10.08 10.80
C VAL A 74 0.13 10.33 11.82
N ALA A 75 0.19 11.37 12.65
CA ALA A 75 -0.85 11.67 13.62
C ALA A 75 -2.10 12.32 13.01
N GLN A 76 -2.04 12.78 11.76
CA GLN A 76 -3.15 13.47 11.10
C GLN A 76 -4.34 12.52 10.89
N ALA A 77 -5.56 13.03 11.04
CA ALA A 77 -6.78 12.24 11.02
C ALA A 77 -7.04 11.63 9.63
N GLU A 78 -6.64 12.34 8.59
CA GLU A 78 -6.79 12.00 7.16
C GLU A 78 -5.85 10.87 6.76
N VAL A 79 -4.69 10.76 7.42
CA VAL A 79 -3.74 9.68 7.18
C VAL A 79 -4.33 8.38 7.73
N LYS A 80 -4.72 7.45 6.88
CA LYS A 80 -5.25 6.15 7.32
C LYS A 80 -4.23 5.03 7.27
N MET A 81 -3.18 5.20 6.47
CA MET A 81 -2.22 4.15 6.15
C MET A 81 -0.83 4.72 5.93
N ILE A 82 0.16 3.85 6.00
CA ILE A 82 1.53 4.15 5.60
C ILE A 82 1.81 3.51 4.24
N GLY A 83 2.49 4.23 3.36
CA GLY A 83 2.79 3.82 2.00
C GLY A 83 2.24 4.80 0.96
N GLU A 84 2.45 4.58 -0.32
CA GLU A 84 3.06 3.38 -0.88
C GLU A 84 4.58 3.32 -0.64
N CYS A 85 5.04 2.20 -0.08
CA CYS A 85 6.45 1.92 0.18
C CYS A 85 6.75 0.44 -0.08
N GLY A 86 8.03 0.06 -0.20
CA GLY A 86 8.36 -1.35 -0.42
C GLY A 86 9.55 -1.54 -1.34
N LEU A 87 9.45 -2.52 -2.23
CA LEU A 87 10.57 -3.05 -3.00
C LEU A 87 10.30 -3.04 -4.50
N ASP A 88 11.24 -2.53 -5.27
CA ASP A 88 11.24 -2.55 -6.72
C ASP A 88 12.62 -3.01 -7.23
N ARG A 89 12.66 -4.16 -7.90
CA ARG A 89 13.90 -4.68 -8.48
C ARG A 89 14.31 -3.99 -9.78
N LEU A 90 13.43 -3.19 -10.39
CA LEU A 90 13.67 -2.55 -11.68
C LEU A 90 14.39 -1.21 -11.57
N ILE A 91 14.52 -0.65 -10.37
CA ILE A 91 15.23 0.60 -10.12
C ILE A 91 16.70 0.37 -9.74
N PRO A 92 17.59 1.36 -9.94
CA PRO A 92 19.02 1.20 -9.64
C PRO A 92 19.36 1.11 -8.15
N LEU A 93 18.45 1.51 -7.25
CA LEU A 93 18.67 1.46 -5.81
C LEU A 93 18.74 0.00 -5.32
N SER A 94 19.74 -0.34 -4.50
CA SER A 94 19.88 -1.72 -4.02
C SER A 94 18.70 -2.14 -3.12
N LEU A 95 18.29 -3.41 -3.24
CA LEU A 95 17.22 -3.95 -2.41
C LEU A 95 17.53 -3.92 -0.91
N GLU A 96 18.80 -3.91 -0.54
CA GLU A 96 19.23 -3.75 0.85
C GLU A 96 18.80 -2.38 1.41
N ILE A 97 19.05 -1.30 0.66
CA ILE A 97 18.61 0.04 1.07
C ILE A 97 17.10 0.14 1.03
N GLN A 98 16.45 -0.39 -0.01
CA GLN A 98 14.99 -0.39 -0.09
C GLN A 98 14.35 -1.12 1.10
N LEU A 99 14.86 -2.29 1.48
CA LEU A 99 14.41 -3.04 2.66
C LEU A 99 14.61 -2.24 3.95
N LYS A 100 15.75 -1.56 4.10
CA LYS A 100 16.04 -0.72 5.27
C LYS A 100 15.02 0.41 5.41
N VAL A 101 14.70 1.10 4.31
CA VAL A 101 13.74 2.20 4.32
C VAL A 101 12.30 1.69 4.46
N PHE A 102 11.97 0.58 3.82
CA PHE A 102 10.69 -0.10 3.99
C PHE A 102 10.46 -0.50 5.46
N GLU A 103 11.44 -1.15 6.09
CA GLU A 103 11.34 -1.56 7.49
C GLU A 103 11.15 -0.38 8.43
N ALA A 104 11.87 0.73 8.20
CA ALA A 104 11.70 1.94 9.00
C ALA A 104 10.26 2.48 8.91
N GLN A 105 9.66 2.47 7.73
CA GLN A 105 8.26 2.88 7.54
C GLN A 105 7.27 1.90 8.17
N VAL A 106 7.54 0.59 8.13
CA VAL A 106 6.70 -0.39 8.85
C VAL A 106 6.74 -0.14 10.35
N GLN A 107 7.91 0.21 10.92
CA GLN A 107 7.99 0.55 12.34
C GLN A 107 7.17 1.80 12.69
N VAL A 108 7.13 2.81 11.82
CA VAL A 108 6.24 3.97 11.96
C VAL A 108 4.77 3.52 11.96
N ALA A 109 4.41 2.67 11.01
CA ALA A 109 3.06 2.14 10.88
C ALA A 109 2.62 1.34 12.12
N GLU A 110 3.51 0.52 12.66
CA GLU A 110 3.27 -0.23 13.91
C GLU A 110 3.09 0.69 15.11
N ARG A 111 3.92 1.73 15.27
CA ARG A 111 3.73 2.71 16.34
C ARG A 111 2.39 3.44 16.22
N ALA A 112 1.98 3.75 15.01
CA ALA A 112 0.71 4.43 14.72
C ALA A 112 -0.51 3.49 14.65
N GLN A 113 -0.31 2.17 14.74
CA GLN A 113 -1.34 1.14 14.52
C GLN A 113 -2.08 1.30 13.19
N LYS A 114 -1.34 1.65 12.13
CA LYS A 114 -1.87 1.84 10.76
C LYS A 114 -1.40 0.71 9.84
N PRO A 115 -2.24 0.24 8.90
CA PRO A 115 -1.82 -0.73 7.91
C PRO A 115 -0.81 -0.12 6.92
N VAL A 116 -0.08 -0.99 6.22
CA VAL A 116 0.95 -0.61 5.25
C VAL A 116 0.53 -1.01 3.84
N VAL A 117 0.59 -0.07 2.91
CA VAL A 117 0.45 -0.32 1.47
C VAL A 117 1.83 -0.58 0.87
N VAL A 118 2.01 -1.78 0.34
CA VAL A 118 3.30 -2.33 -0.10
C VAL A 118 3.38 -2.37 -1.63
N HIS A 119 4.29 -1.57 -2.19
CA HIS A 119 4.79 -1.75 -3.57
C HIS A 119 5.73 -2.95 -3.61
N CYS A 120 5.51 -3.89 -4.53
CA CYS A 120 6.43 -5.01 -4.70
C CYS A 120 6.54 -5.44 -6.15
N VAL A 121 7.64 -5.06 -6.80
CA VAL A 121 7.93 -5.44 -8.20
C VAL A 121 9.13 -6.37 -8.25
N ARG A 122 8.89 -7.63 -8.66
CA ARG A 122 9.91 -8.69 -8.82
C ARG A 122 10.81 -8.88 -7.58
N ALA A 123 10.27 -8.60 -6.39
CA ALA A 123 10.98 -8.70 -5.11
C ALA A 123 10.16 -9.44 -4.03
N PHE A 124 9.19 -10.25 -4.44
CA PHE A 124 8.31 -10.99 -3.52
C PHE A 124 9.08 -11.96 -2.62
N ASN A 125 10.13 -12.59 -3.13
CA ASN A 125 10.93 -13.53 -2.32
C ASN A 125 11.61 -12.81 -1.15
N GLU A 126 12.17 -11.64 -1.40
CA GLU A 126 12.82 -10.79 -0.40
C GLU A 126 11.81 -10.28 0.61
N LEU A 127 10.65 -9.82 0.15
CA LEU A 127 9.57 -9.39 1.02
C LEU A 127 9.08 -10.53 1.93
N LEU A 128 8.87 -11.73 1.38
CA LEU A 128 8.44 -12.92 2.12
C LEU A 128 9.51 -13.38 3.12
N GLN A 129 10.79 -13.26 2.77
CA GLN A 129 11.92 -13.59 3.65
C GLN A 129 12.03 -12.58 4.79
N TRP A 130 11.94 -11.29 4.49
CA TRP A 130 11.91 -10.21 5.49
C TRP A 130 10.75 -10.42 6.48
N HIS A 131 9.53 -10.66 6.00
CA HIS A 131 8.36 -10.90 6.85
C HIS A 131 8.46 -12.20 7.68
N LYS A 132 9.15 -13.22 7.15
CA LYS A 132 9.41 -14.45 7.92
C LYS A 132 10.31 -14.18 9.12
N ASN A 133 11.31 -13.32 8.96
CA ASN A 133 12.28 -13.00 10.02
C ASN A 133 11.71 -11.99 11.02
N ARG A 134 10.74 -11.18 10.59
CA ARG A 134 10.11 -10.15 11.40
C ARG A 134 8.60 -10.14 11.15
N ARG A 135 7.83 -10.71 12.08
CA ARG A 135 6.37 -10.60 12.03
C ARG A 135 5.95 -9.15 12.30
N THR A 136 5.09 -8.62 11.44
CA THR A 136 4.51 -7.29 11.63
C THR A 136 3.33 -7.33 12.59
N GLN A 137 3.09 -6.21 13.29
CA GLN A 137 1.94 -6.04 14.18
C GLN A 137 0.74 -5.39 13.49
N VAL A 138 0.93 -4.92 12.25
CA VAL A 138 -0.09 -4.27 11.43
C VAL A 138 -0.27 -5.01 10.10
N PRO A 139 -1.45 -4.91 9.45
CA PRO A 139 -1.68 -5.51 8.15
C PRO A 139 -0.73 -4.97 7.08
N LEU A 140 -0.24 -5.86 6.23
CA LEU A 140 0.50 -5.52 5.01
C LEU A 140 -0.39 -5.79 3.79
N ILE A 141 -0.56 -4.79 2.94
CA ILE A 141 -1.47 -4.82 1.79
C ILE A 141 -0.62 -4.67 0.53
N ILE A 142 -0.55 -5.70 -0.32
CA ILE A 142 0.16 -5.60 -1.60
C ILE A 142 -0.69 -4.75 -2.56
N HIS A 143 -0.13 -3.63 -3.02
CA HIS A 143 -0.75 -2.77 -4.04
C HIS A 143 -0.65 -3.41 -5.44
N GLY A 144 -1.64 -3.18 -6.30
CA GLY A 144 -1.58 -3.56 -7.72
C GLY A 144 -1.29 -5.03 -7.99
N PHE A 145 -1.81 -5.96 -7.18
CA PHE A 145 -1.43 -7.38 -7.32
C PHE A 145 -1.95 -7.95 -8.64
N ASN A 146 -1.03 -8.14 -9.59
CA ASN A 146 -1.28 -8.75 -10.91
C ASN A 146 -0.27 -9.88 -11.21
N THR A 147 0.11 -10.65 -10.18
CA THR A 147 1.14 -11.70 -10.28
C THR A 147 0.52 -13.10 -10.25
N GLN A 148 1.33 -14.13 -10.55
CA GLN A 148 0.92 -15.52 -10.62
C GLN A 148 0.19 -16.02 -9.35
N PRO A 149 -0.82 -16.89 -9.48
CA PRO A 149 -1.61 -17.40 -8.36
C PRO A 149 -0.79 -18.09 -7.25
N GLN A 150 0.36 -18.69 -7.57
CA GLN A 150 1.20 -19.33 -6.55
C GLN A 150 1.78 -18.29 -5.57
N ILE A 151 2.15 -17.09 -6.04
CA ILE A 151 2.63 -16.01 -5.17
C ILE A 151 1.48 -15.46 -4.33
N ALA A 152 0.29 -15.30 -4.92
CA ALA A 152 -0.91 -14.86 -4.21
C ALA A 152 -1.21 -15.78 -3.00
N ARG A 153 -1.20 -17.10 -3.23
CA ARG A 153 -1.41 -18.10 -2.16
C ARG A 153 -0.36 -17.98 -1.05
N GLN A 154 0.92 -17.82 -1.41
CA GLN A 154 1.99 -17.67 -0.42
C GLN A 154 1.83 -16.42 0.44
N LEU A 155 1.45 -15.29 -0.17
CA LEU A 155 1.19 -14.03 0.52
C LEU A 155 0.00 -14.17 1.48
N LEU A 156 -1.13 -14.68 1.01
CA LEU A 156 -2.33 -14.89 1.82
C LEU A 156 -2.07 -15.83 3.00
N GLN A 157 -1.33 -16.92 2.79
CA GLN A 157 -0.94 -17.86 3.86
C GLN A 157 -0.08 -17.21 4.95
N LYS A 158 0.63 -16.12 4.62
CA LYS A 158 1.47 -15.37 5.57
C LYS A 158 0.76 -14.14 6.16
N GLY A 159 -0.53 -13.96 5.87
CA GLY A 159 -1.36 -12.89 6.43
C GLY A 159 -1.28 -11.56 5.69
N PHE A 160 -0.75 -11.54 4.46
CA PHE A 160 -0.84 -10.36 3.60
C PHE A 160 -2.26 -10.23 3.03
N TYR A 161 -2.67 -9.00 2.79
CA TYR A 161 -3.85 -8.66 1.99
C TYR A 161 -3.41 -8.31 0.57
N LEU A 162 -4.28 -8.55 -0.40
CA LEU A 162 -4.01 -8.25 -1.81
C LEU A 162 -5.01 -7.20 -2.27
N SER A 163 -4.51 -6.09 -2.79
CA SER A 163 -5.31 -5.12 -3.51
C SER A 163 -5.19 -5.42 -5.00
N LEU A 164 -6.32 -5.54 -5.69
CA LEU A 164 -6.38 -5.93 -7.09
C LEU A 164 -6.63 -4.69 -7.95
N GLU A 165 -5.78 -4.47 -8.94
CA GLU A 165 -6.01 -3.45 -9.95
C GLU A 165 -6.90 -4.02 -11.05
N PHE A 166 -8.08 -3.42 -11.25
CA PHE A 166 -8.91 -3.73 -12.40
C PHE A 166 -8.54 -2.79 -13.55
N SER A 167 -7.58 -3.21 -14.38
CA SER A 167 -7.37 -2.54 -15.66
C SER A 167 -8.57 -2.84 -16.55
N ARG A 168 -9.39 -1.82 -16.84
CA ARG A 168 -10.39 -1.91 -17.91
C ARG A 168 -9.63 -2.01 -19.23
N SER A 169 -9.25 -3.22 -19.63
CA SER A 169 -8.94 -3.47 -21.03
C SER A 169 -10.23 -3.19 -21.81
N ASN A 170 -10.15 -2.32 -22.81
CA ASN A 170 -11.19 -2.14 -23.81
C ASN A 170 -11.30 -3.43 -24.64
N ALA A 171 -11.76 -4.52 -24.05
CA ALA A 171 -12.29 -5.64 -24.78
C ALA A 171 -13.75 -5.30 -25.09
N VAL A 172 -13.96 -4.46 -26.10
CA VAL A 172 -15.20 -4.57 -26.87
C VAL A 172 -15.13 -5.96 -27.51
N PRO A 173 -16.02 -6.90 -27.17
CA PRO A 173 -16.12 -8.13 -27.93
C PRO A 173 -16.43 -7.70 -29.35
N ASN A 174 -15.54 -8.02 -30.29
CA ASN A 174 -15.85 -7.89 -31.70
C ASN A 174 -16.87 -9.00 -32.00
N ASP A 175 -18.14 -8.72 -31.71
CA ASP A 175 -19.25 -9.55 -32.15
C ASP A 175 -19.23 -9.56 -33.69
N LYS A 176 -19.37 -10.78 -34.21
CA LYS A 176 -19.42 -11.09 -35.64
C LYS A 176 -20.61 -10.45 -36.34
#